data_AF-W0HKT2-F1
#
_entry.id   AF-W0HKT2-F1
#
_cell.length_a   1.000
_cell.length_b   1.000
_cell.length_c   1.000
_cell.angle_alpha   90.00
_cell.angle_beta   90.00
_cell.angle_gamma   90.00
#
_symmetry.space_group_name_H-M   'P 1'
#
loop_
_entity.id
_entity.type
_entity.pdbx_description
1 polymer ?
#
loop_
_entity_poly.entity_id
_entity_poly.type
_entity_poly.pdbx_seq_one_letter_code
_entity_poly.pdbx_strand_id
1 'polypeptide(L)' 'MINDITRAGIPLQEIARELDVSKSAIIGWKQGAAPNHHTGEALIDFWCYVTHRQRTELPVQVSSRRFVYAWRNKR' A
#
# COMPACT_ATOMS: atom_id res chain seq x y z
N MET A 1 -3.60 0.78 -3.00
CA MET A 1 -2.37 1.51 -3.37
C MET A 1 -1.77 0.96 -4.66
N ILE A 2 -0.99 -0.14 -4.66
CA ILE A 2 -0.36 -0.68 -5.90
C ILE A 2 -1.41 -0.99 -6.98
N ASN A 3 -2.56 -1.55 -6.60
CA ASN A 3 -3.65 -1.80 -7.53
C ASN A 3 -4.19 -0.52 -8.19
N ASP A 4 -4.19 0.61 -7.49
CA ASP A 4 -4.71 1.89 -8.02
C ASP A 4 -3.73 2.46 -9.04
N ILE A 5 -2.43 2.38 -8.76
CA ILE A 5 -1.37 2.74 -9.70
C ILE A 5 -1.49 1.88 -10.97
N THR A 6 -1.71 0.57 -10.84
CA THR A 6 -1.91 -0.28 -12.02
C THR A 6 -3.20 0.02 -12.78
N ARG A 7 -4.27 0.48 -12.10
CA ARG A 7 -5.52 0.92 -12.74
C ARG A 7 -5.36 2.24 -13.48
N ALA A 8 -4.41 3.08 -13.07
CA ALA A 8 -4.02 4.29 -13.80
C ALA A 8 -3.16 3.99 -15.04
N GLY A 9 -2.90 2.72 -15.34
CA GLY A 9 -2.17 2.28 -16.53
C GLY A 9 -0.66 2.08 -16.32
N ILE A 10 -0.15 2.30 -15.11
CA ILE A 10 1.29 2.13 -14.83
C ILE A 10 1.60 0.65 -14.55
N PRO A 11 2.43 -0.02 -15.36
CA PRO A 11 2.78 -1.43 -15.18
C PRO A 11 3.72 -1.62 -13.98
N LEU A 12 3.64 -2.78 -13.32
CA LEU A 12 4.46 -3.11 -12.14
C LEU A 12 5.98 -2.94 -12.36
N GLN A 13 6.45 -3.15 -13.60
CA GLN A 13 7.85 -2.99 -13.97
C GLN A 13 8.30 -1.53 -13.89
N GLU A 14 7.42 -0.59 -14.27
CA GLU A 14 7.69 0.83 -14.22
C GLU A 14 7.67 1.34 -12.79
N ILE A 15 6.72 0.86 -11.96
CA ILE A 15 6.71 1.13 -10.51
C ILE A 15 8.03 0.68 -9.87
N ALA A 16 8.50 -0.52 -10.21
CA ALA A 16 9.76 -1.05 -9.69
C ALA A 16 10.96 -0.20 -10.08
N ARG A 17 10.98 0.29 -11.33
CA ARG A 17 12.03 1.18 -11.84
C ARG A 17 12.03 2.54 -11.13
N GLU A 18 10.86 3.16 -10.96
CA GLU A 18 10.75 4.47 -10.29
C GLU A 18 11.11 4.41 -8.81
N LEU A 19 10.87 3.28 -8.15
CA LEU A 19 11.19 3.09 -6.73
C LEU A 19 12.58 2.47 -6.49
N ASP A 20 13.35 2.23 -7.55
CA ASP A 20 14.66 1.54 -7.52
C ASP A 20 14.62 0.22 -6.72
N VAL A 21 13.62 -0.62 -7.00
CA VAL A 21 13.46 -1.93 -6.37
C VAL A 21 13.23 -3.03 -7.39
N SER A 22 13.35 -4.28 -6.95
CA SER A 22 13.00 -5.42 -7.79
C SER A 22 11.49 -5.51 -8.03
N LYS A 23 11.10 -6.01 -9.20
CA LYS A 23 9.70 -6.34 -9.51
C LYS A 23 9.11 -7.32 -8.48
N SER A 24 9.92 -8.25 -7.97
CA SER A 24 9.50 -9.21 -6.95
C SER A 24 9.14 -8.53 -5.63
N ALA A 25 9.82 -7.43 -5.25
CA ALA A 25 9.45 -6.63 -4.08
C ALA A 25 8.06 -6.00 -4.26
N ILE A 26 7.77 -5.40 -5.41
CA ILE A 26 6.45 -4.85 -5.73
C ILE A 26 5.36 -5.93 -5.65
N ILE A 27 5.63 -7.12 -6.19
CA ILE A 27 4.70 -8.26 -6.13
C ILE A 27 4.47 -8.68 -4.68
N GLY A 28 5.52 -8.77 -3.87
CA GLY A 28 5.43 -9.09 -2.45
C GLY A 28 4.57 -8.07 -1.68
N TRP A 29 4.75 -6.78 -1.93
CA TRP A 29 3.95 -5.74 -1.27
C TRP A 29 2.49 -5.77 -1.70
N LYS A 30 2.23 -6.08 -2.98
CA LYS A 30 0.87 -6.30 -3.47
C LYS A 30 0.19 -7.49 -2.77
N GLN A 31 0.97 -8.49 -2.33
CA GLN A 31 0.50 -9.67 -1.59
C GLN A 31 0.44 -9.45 -0.06
N GLY A 32 0.79 -8.26 0.43
CA GLY A 32 0.66 -7.89 1.85
C GLY A 32 1.98 -7.83 2.62
N ALA A 33 3.13 -8.02 1.97
CA ALA A 33 4.41 -7.71 2.61
C ALA A 33 4.57 -6.19 2.82
N ALA A 34 5.25 -5.79 3.89
CA ALA A 34 5.50 -4.38 4.15
C ALA A 34 6.81 -3.92 3.50
N PRO A 35 6.82 -2.78 2.78
CA PRO A 35 8.06 -2.12 2.39
C PRO A 35 8.79 -1.58 3.63
N ASN A 36 10.09 -1.31 3.48
CA ASN A 36 10.81 -0.51 4.48
C ASN A 36 10.23 0.92 4.54
N HIS A 37 10.56 1.69 5.57
CA HIS A 37 9.97 3.02 5.76
C HIS A 37 10.23 3.95 4.56
N HIS A 38 11.50 4.09 4.14
CA HIS A 38 11.90 4.98 3.04
C HIS A 38 11.18 4.65 1.72
N THR A 39 11.16 3.37 1.34
CA THR A 39 10.52 2.91 0.12
C THR A 39 8.99 2.96 0.22
N GLY A 40 8.43 2.79 1.43
CA GLY A 40 7.01 3.00 1.70
C GLY A 40 6.61 4.46 1.48
N GLU A 41 7.41 5.42 1.95
CA GLU A 41 7.19 6.85 1.70
C GLU A 41 7.26 7.17 0.20
N ALA A 42 8.29 6.70 -0.51
CA ALA A 42 8.42 6.90 -1.95
C ALA A 42 7.23 6.30 -2.73
N LEU A 43 6.74 5.13 -2.32
CA LEU A 43 5.56 4.50 -2.93
C LEU A 43 4.27 5.30 -2.67
N ILE A 44 4.13 5.92 -1.50
CA ILE A 44 3.02 6.81 -1.17
C ILE A 44 3.05 8.06 -2.06
N ASP A 45 4.22 8.70 -2.18
CA ASP A 45 4.38 9.90 -3.00
C ASP A 45 4.10 9.59 -4.48
N PHE A 46 4.60 8.45 -4.97
CA PHE A 46 4.31 7.97 -6.31
C PHE A 46 2.81 7.70 -6.53
N TRP A 47 2.13 7.10 -5.55
CA TRP A 47 0.68 6.90 -5.62
C TRP A 47 -0.07 8.24 -5.68
N CYS A 48 0.30 9.21 -4.85
CA CYS A 48 -0.32 10.54 -4.85
C CYS A 48 -0.14 11.23 -6.21
N TYR A 49 1.07 11.13 -6.77
CA TYR A 49 1.41 11.69 -8.09
C TYR A 49 0.57 11.06 -9.21
N VAL A 50 0.51 9.72 -9.29
CA VAL A 50 -0.19 9.00 -10.37
C VAL A 50 -1.70 9.12 -10.26
N THR A 51 -2.25 9.11 -9.04
CA THR A 51 -3.71 9.10 -8.84
C THR A 51 -4.31 10.50 -8.67
N HIS A 52 -3.47 11.53 -8.52
CA HIS A 52 -3.86 12.90 -8.16
C HIS A 52 -4.68 12.98 -6.87
N ARG A 53 -4.47 12.04 -5.95
CA ARG A 53 -5.16 11.97 -4.65
C ARG A 53 -4.24 12.40 -3.54
N GLN A 54 -4.84 12.81 -2.43
CA GLN A 54 -4.10 13.19 -1.24
C GLN A 54 -3.68 11.96 -0.44
N ARG A 55 -2.58 12.09 0.31
CA ARG A 55 -2.10 11.06 1.23
C ARG A 55 -3.13 10.63 2.28
N THR A 56 -4.06 11.50 2.63
CA THR A 56 -5.19 11.22 3.54
C THR A 56 -6.19 10.22 2.96
N GLU A 57 -6.21 10.05 1.64
CA GLU A 57 -7.07 9.12 0.91
C GLU A 57 -6.42 7.76 0.68
N LEU A 58 -5.22 7.54 1.24
CA LEU A 58 -4.55 6.26 1.15
C LEU A 58 -5.48 5.16 1.68
N PRO A 59 -5.57 4.02 0.98
CA PRO A 59 -6.36 2.90 1.46
C PRO A 59 -5.76 2.40 2.78
N VAL A 60 -6.43 2.71 3.87
CA VAL A 60 -6.03 2.31 5.21
C VAL A 60 -6.38 0.85 5.38
N GLN A 61 -5.39 0.01 5.69
CA GLN A 61 -5.67 -1.38 6.03
C GLN A 61 -6.42 -1.41 7.36
N VAL A 62 -7.75 -1.55 7.30
CA VAL A 62 -8.58 -1.74 8.50
C VAL A 62 -8.26 -3.11 9.07
N SER A 63 -7.27 -3.16 9.96
CA SER A 63 -7.09 -4.30 10.86
C SER A 63 -8.37 -4.38 11.69
N SER A 64 -9.22 -5.36 11.35
CA SER A 64 -10.44 -5.59 12.11
C SER A 64 -10.05 -5.99 13.52
N ARG A 65 -10.17 -5.05 14.46
CA ARG A 65 -9.98 -5.30 15.91
C ARG A 65 -11.13 -6.12 16.51
N ARG A 66 -11.68 -7.09 15.77
CA ARG A 66 -12.78 -7.95 16.25
C ARG A 66 -12.41 -8.67 17.56
N PHE A 67 -11.12 -8.92 17.79
CA PHE A 67 -10.62 -9.55 19.02
C PHE A 67 -10.55 -8.62 20.25
N VAL A 68 -10.60 -7.29 20.09
CA VAL A 68 -10.45 -6.36 21.23
C VAL A 68 -11.76 -6.18 22.00
N TYR A 69 -12.92 -6.38 21.36
CA TYR A 69 -14.23 -6.14 21.99
C TYR A 69 -14.94 -7.42 22.46
N ALA A 70 -14.48 -8.61 22.06
CA ALA A 70 -15.10 -9.88 22.44
C ALA A 70 -15.00 -10.19 23.96
N TRP A 71 -14.05 -9.57 24.67
CA TRP A 71 -13.88 -9.77 26.12
C TRP A 71 -14.78 -8.90 27.01
N ARG A 72 -15.48 -7.90 26.47
CA ARG A 72 -16.26 -6.95 27.29
C ARG A 72 -17.70 -7.38 27.57
N ASN A 73 -18.13 -8.52 27.03
CA ASN A 73 -19.49 -9.06 27.19
C ASN A 73 -19.54 -10.38 27.97
N LYS A 74 -18.81 -10.46 29.09
CA LYS A 74 -19.09 -11.45 30.13
C LYS A 74 -19.56 -10.70 31.38
N ARG A 75 -20.87 -10.45 31.45
CA ARG A 75 -21.60 -10.17 32.71
C ARG A 75 -22.63 -11.26 32.87
#